data_AF-A0A957L026-F1
#
_entry.id   AF-A0A957L026-F1
#
_cell.length_a   1.000
_cell.length_b   1.000
_cell.length_c   1.000
_cell.angle_alpha   90.00
_cell.angle_beta   90.00
_cell.angle_gamma   90.00
#
_symmetry.space_group_name_H-M   'P 1'
#
loop_
_entity.id
_entity.type
_entity.pdbx_description
1 polymer ?
#
loop_
_entity_poly.entity_id
_entity_poly.type
_entity_poly.pdbx_seq_one_letter_code
_entity_poly.pdbx_strand_id
1 'polypeptide(L)'
;RQQARPYIPDRIDEGYGLNFDALTHIREELGADLVITVDCGIRSVAEAEHARAIGLDLIITDHHSLGEQLPPALAVINPKRPDSEYPEKMLAGVGIAYKLAEALQQALPQQANYELSQLLDLVALGTVADLAPLLGENR
;
A
#
# COMPACT_ATOMS: atom_id res chain seq x y z
N ARG A 1 -6.58 -14.55 -16.73
CA ARG A 1 -7.06 -14.24 -15.35
C ARG A 1 -6.11 -13.19 -14.83
N GLN A 2 -6.61 -12.01 -14.43
CA GLN A 2 -5.75 -11.03 -13.76
C GLN A 2 -5.38 -11.61 -12.39
N GLN A 3 -4.08 -11.78 -12.13
CA GLN A 3 -3.55 -12.40 -10.92
C GLN A 3 -2.66 -11.38 -10.23
N ALA A 4 -2.98 -11.03 -8.99
CA ALA A 4 -2.09 -10.23 -8.15
C ALA A 4 -0.84 -11.05 -7.83
N ARG A 5 0.34 -10.43 -7.93
CA ARG A 5 1.64 -11.03 -7.60
C ARG A 5 2.34 -10.15 -6.58
N PRO A 6 2.85 -10.69 -5.47
CA PRO A 6 3.65 -9.92 -4.53
C PRO A 6 5.03 -9.60 -5.12
N TYR A 7 5.55 -8.42 -4.80
CA TYR A 7 6.94 -8.03 -5.00
C TYR A 7 7.44 -7.47 -3.66
N ILE A 8 8.51 -8.05 -3.12
CA ILE A 8 9.12 -7.61 -1.86
C ILE A 8 10.56 -7.21 -2.21
N PRO A 9 10.92 -5.92 -2.08
CA PRO A 9 12.28 -5.46 -2.37
C PRO A 9 13.32 -6.15 -1.49
N ASP A 10 14.49 -6.47 -2.04
CA ASP A 10 15.63 -6.88 -1.24
C ASP A 10 16.18 -5.69 -0.45
N ARG A 11 16.18 -5.79 0.87
CA ARG A 11 16.57 -4.68 1.75
C ARG A 11 18.03 -4.26 1.58
N ILE A 12 18.92 -5.18 1.20
CA ILE A 12 20.35 -4.93 1.07
C ILE A 12 20.66 -4.36 -0.30
N ASP A 13 20.10 -4.96 -1.35
CA ASP A 13 20.43 -4.61 -2.72
C ASP A 13 19.57 -3.44 -3.25
N GLU A 14 18.28 -3.41 -2.92
CA GLU A 14 17.31 -2.43 -3.42
C GLU A 14 16.98 -1.32 -2.41
N GLY A 15 17.21 -1.58 -1.13
CA GLY A 15 16.91 -0.64 -0.04
C GLY A 15 15.46 -0.68 0.41
N TYR A 16 14.92 0.47 0.83
CA TYR A 16 13.56 0.59 1.35
C TYR A 16 12.63 1.35 0.40
N GLY A 17 11.45 0.80 0.17
CA GLY A 17 10.37 1.42 -0.60
C GLY A 17 10.48 1.14 -2.10
N LEU A 18 9.90 2.03 -2.89
CA LEU A 18 9.95 1.96 -4.35
C LEU A 18 11.34 2.33 -4.86
N ASN A 19 11.76 1.71 -5.96
CA ASN A 19 12.94 2.10 -6.73
C ASN A 19 12.66 1.95 -8.24
N PHE A 20 13.46 2.62 -9.07
CA PHE A 20 13.20 2.71 -10.51
C PHE A 20 13.39 1.36 -11.21
N ASP A 21 14.41 0.61 -10.83
CA ASP A 21 14.75 -0.67 -11.46
C ASP A 21 13.65 -1.70 -11.20
N ALA A 22 13.15 -1.79 -9.96
CA ALA A 22 12.02 -2.64 -9.60
C ALA A 22 10.75 -2.29 -10.36
N LEU A 23 10.40 -0.99 -10.44
CA LEU A 23 9.20 -0.55 -11.17
C LEU A 23 9.31 -0.86 -12.67
N THR A 24 10.50 -0.68 -13.24
CA THR A 24 10.78 -1.01 -14.65
C THR A 24 10.67 -2.52 -14.87
N HIS A 25 11.29 -3.31 -14.01
CA HIS A 25 11.21 -4.78 -14.04
C HIS A 25 9.75 -5.28 -13.91
N ILE A 26 8.98 -4.74 -12.97
CA ILE A 26 7.57 -5.07 -12.77
C ILE A 26 6.75 -4.75 -14.03
N ARG A 27 7.01 -3.61 -14.68
CA ARG A 27 6.29 -3.19 -15.88
C ARG A 27 6.68 -4.01 -17.11
N GLU A 28 7.97 -4.20 -17.35
CA GLU A 28 8.50 -4.74 -18.60
C GLU A 28 8.58 -6.26 -18.58
N GLU A 29 9.06 -6.84 -17.49
CA GLU A 29 9.29 -8.30 -17.39
C GLU A 29 8.10 -9.03 -16.79
N LEU A 30 7.49 -8.49 -15.73
CA LEU A 30 6.31 -9.11 -15.10
C LEU A 30 5.00 -8.76 -15.82
N GLY A 31 5.01 -7.70 -16.63
CA GLY A 31 3.88 -7.26 -17.45
C GLY A 31 2.72 -6.70 -16.63
N ALA A 32 2.99 -6.09 -15.47
CA ALA A 32 1.95 -5.48 -14.66
C ALA A 32 1.56 -4.11 -15.22
N ASP A 33 0.26 -3.82 -15.23
CA ASP A 33 -0.27 -2.49 -15.59
C ASP A 33 -0.52 -1.62 -14.35
N LEU A 34 -0.61 -2.23 -13.15
CA LEU A 34 -0.90 -1.57 -11.89
C LEU A 34 -0.03 -2.15 -10.75
N VAL A 35 0.56 -1.27 -9.96
CA VAL A 35 1.17 -1.57 -8.65
C VAL A 35 0.34 -0.95 -7.53
N ILE A 36 0.08 -1.74 -6.49
CA ILE A 36 -0.50 -1.27 -5.23
C ILE A 36 0.59 -1.44 -4.16
N THR A 37 1.10 -0.34 -3.61
CA THR A 37 2.09 -0.42 -2.52
C THR A 37 1.43 -0.79 -1.21
N VAL A 38 2.17 -1.45 -0.34
CA VAL A 38 1.79 -1.70 1.05
C VAL A 38 2.95 -1.26 1.92
N ASP A 39 2.64 -0.44 2.93
CA ASP A 39 3.60 0.02 3.95
C ASP A 39 4.78 0.84 3.41
N CYS A 40 4.65 1.41 2.21
CA CYS A 40 5.67 2.28 1.64
C CYS A 40 5.11 3.17 0.51
N GLY A 41 5.94 4.11 0.06
CA GLY A 41 5.71 4.90 -1.14
C GLY A 41 5.27 6.34 -0.90
N ILE A 42 4.86 6.75 0.31
CA ILE A 42 4.32 8.11 0.55
C ILE A 42 5.32 9.24 0.29
N ARG A 43 6.62 8.92 0.27
CA ARG A 43 7.71 9.87 -0.03
C ARG A 43 8.36 9.62 -1.40
N SER A 44 7.91 8.61 -2.13
CA SER A 44 8.53 8.14 -3.38
C SER A 44 8.00 8.92 -4.58
N VAL A 45 8.19 10.24 -4.58
CA VAL A 45 7.67 11.14 -5.62
C VAL A 45 8.32 10.83 -6.97
N ALA A 46 9.64 10.71 -7.00
CA ALA A 46 10.39 10.48 -8.24
C ALA A 46 10.05 9.10 -8.84
N GLU A 47 9.86 8.10 -7.98
CA GLU A 47 9.48 6.74 -8.39
C GLU A 47 8.06 6.69 -8.93
N ALA A 48 7.12 7.44 -8.34
CA ALA A 48 5.76 7.57 -8.86
C ALA A 48 5.74 8.32 -10.20
N GLU A 49 6.58 9.34 -10.38
CA GLU A 49 6.77 9.99 -11.68
C GLU A 49 7.34 9.05 -12.73
N HIS A 50 8.33 8.23 -12.35
CA HIS A 50 8.90 7.19 -13.20
C HIS A 50 7.87 6.14 -13.60
N ALA A 51 7.11 5.60 -12.64
CA ALA A 51 6.02 4.66 -12.90
C ALA A 51 5.03 5.21 -13.93
N ARG A 52 4.59 6.47 -13.75
CA ARG A 52 3.72 7.15 -14.72
C ARG A 52 4.37 7.28 -16.10
N ALA A 53 5.67 7.60 -16.16
CA ALA A 53 6.39 7.77 -17.42
C ALA A 53 6.51 6.47 -18.23
N ILE A 54 6.63 5.32 -17.56
CA ILE A 54 6.68 3.99 -18.20
C ILE A 54 5.29 3.36 -18.40
N GLY A 55 4.21 4.11 -18.11
CA GLY A 55 2.84 3.63 -18.24
C GLY A 55 2.50 2.51 -17.26
N LEU A 56 3.01 2.62 -16.03
CA LEU A 56 2.67 1.78 -14.89
C LEU A 56 1.81 2.58 -13.90
N ASP A 57 0.57 2.17 -13.71
CA ASP A 57 -0.31 2.81 -12.73
C ASP A 57 0.15 2.48 -11.31
N LEU A 58 -0.02 3.44 -10.39
CA LEU A 58 0.36 3.30 -9.00
C LEU A 58 -0.79 3.68 -8.08
N ILE A 59 -1.09 2.83 -7.10
CA ILE A 59 -1.88 3.14 -5.92
C ILE A 59 -0.96 2.98 -4.71
N ILE A 60 -0.83 4.03 -3.91
CA ILE A 60 0.04 4.01 -2.74
C ILE A 60 -0.78 3.74 -1.50
N THR A 61 -0.42 2.73 -0.69
CA THR A 61 -0.96 2.55 0.66
C THR A 61 0.18 2.59 1.67
N ASP A 62 0.12 3.54 2.60
CA ASP A 62 1.22 3.82 3.50
C ASP A 62 0.70 4.54 4.75
N HIS A 63 1.41 4.39 5.86
CA HIS A 63 1.11 5.02 7.14
C HIS A 63 2.24 5.93 7.63
N HIS A 64 3.39 5.99 6.93
CA HIS A 64 4.51 6.85 7.31
C HIS A 64 4.16 8.35 7.25
N SER A 65 5.01 9.17 7.87
CA SER A 65 4.88 10.62 7.82
C SER A 65 4.99 11.15 6.39
N LEU A 66 4.09 12.04 6.02
CA LEU A 66 4.06 12.65 4.68
C LEU A 66 5.37 13.39 4.36
N GLY A 67 5.67 13.49 3.06
CA GLY A 67 6.66 14.44 2.55
C GLY A 67 6.06 15.84 2.32
N GLU A 68 6.84 16.72 1.69
CA GLU A 68 6.38 18.07 1.32
C GLU A 68 5.25 18.05 0.28
N GLN A 69 5.27 17.06 -0.60
CA GLN A 69 4.26 16.84 -1.63
C GLN A 69 3.87 15.36 -1.69
N LEU A 70 2.63 15.09 -2.10
CA LEU A 70 2.17 13.73 -2.33
C LEU A 70 2.71 13.19 -3.67
N PRO A 71 3.10 11.91 -3.74
CA PRO A 71 3.52 11.31 -5.00
C PRO A 71 2.38 11.31 -6.04
N PRO A 72 2.67 11.54 -7.33
CA PRO A 72 1.66 11.57 -8.40
C PRO A 72 1.18 10.18 -8.81
N ALA A 73 0.49 9.50 -7.89
CA ALA A 73 -0.16 8.21 -8.07
C ALA A 73 -1.65 8.37 -8.40
N LEU A 74 -2.31 7.32 -8.91
CA LEU A 74 -3.78 7.32 -9.13
C LEU A 74 -4.54 7.55 -7.82
N ALA A 75 -4.02 6.99 -6.73
CA ALA A 75 -4.53 7.20 -5.39
C ALA A 75 -3.39 7.09 -4.36
N VAL A 76 -3.52 7.84 -3.27
CA VAL A 76 -2.60 7.80 -2.12
C VAL A 76 -3.41 7.61 -0.85
N ILE A 77 -3.41 6.41 -0.30
CA ILE A 77 -4.17 6.02 0.89
C ILE A 77 -3.23 6.10 2.10
N ASN A 78 -3.30 7.21 2.81
CA ASN A 78 -2.57 7.41 4.06
C ASN A 78 -3.45 8.22 5.04
N PRO A 79 -3.78 7.67 6.24
CA PRO A 79 -4.65 8.33 7.21
C PRO A 79 -4.14 9.70 7.68
N LYS A 80 -2.81 9.93 7.64
CA LYS A 80 -2.17 11.17 8.09
C LYS A 80 -2.29 12.31 7.09
N ARG A 81 -2.84 12.07 5.89
CA ARG A 81 -3.16 13.12 4.92
C ARG A 81 -4.04 14.21 5.56
N PRO A 82 -3.77 15.51 5.32
CA PRO A 82 -4.56 16.60 5.91
C PRO A 82 -6.03 16.59 5.48
N ASP A 83 -6.32 16.07 4.29
CA ASP A 83 -7.67 15.94 3.73
C ASP A 83 -8.32 14.58 4.03
N SER A 84 -7.67 13.72 4.80
CA SER A 84 -8.26 12.45 5.23
C SER A 84 -9.23 12.67 6.39
N GLU A 85 -10.50 12.33 6.18
CA GLU A 85 -11.55 12.32 7.21
C GLU A 85 -11.52 11.05 8.08
N TYR A 86 -10.63 10.09 7.78
CA TYR A 86 -10.56 8.84 8.54
C TYR A 86 -10.10 9.10 9.99
N PRO A 87 -10.83 8.60 11.01
CA PRO A 87 -10.57 8.96 12.41
C PRO A 87 -9.29 8.34 12.96
N GLU A 88 -8.89 7.17 12.48
CA GLU A 88 -7.73 6.43 12.99
C GLU A 88 -6.45 6.81 12.23
N LYS A 89 -5.68 7.75 12.78
CA LYS A 89 -4.46 8.28 12.16
C LYS A 89 -3.22 7.40 12.32
N MET A 90 -3.31 6.36 13.14
CA MET A 90 -2.17 5.57 13.62
C MET A 90 -2.28 4.08 13.26
N LEU A 91 -3.05 3.74 12.23
CA LEU A 91 -3.01 2.39 11.66
C LEU A 91 -1.60 2.05 11.17
N ALA A 92 -1.16 0.81 11.38
CA ALA A 92 0.02 0.24 10.72
C ALA A 92 -0.25 0.02 9.22
N GLY A 93 0.80 -0.16 8.41
CA GLY A 93 0.65 -0.48 6.99
C GLY A 93 -0.26 -1.69 6.72
N VAL A 94 -0.17 -2.73 7.56
CA VAL A 94 -1.04 -3.92 7.47
C VAL A 94 -2.51 -3.60 7.77
N GLY A 95 -2.77 -2.65 8.68
CA GLY A 95 -4.12 -2.18 8.99
C GLY A 95 -4.73 -1.47 7.80
N ILE A 96 -3.97 -0.61 7.12
CA ILE A 96 -4.42 0.07 5.90
C ILE A 96 -4.71 -0.94 4.79
N ALA A 97 -3.84 -1.94 4.60
CA ALA A 97 -4.07 -3.02 3.63
C ALA A 97 -5.36 -3.80 3.94
N TYR A 98 -5.62 -4.06 5.22
CA TYR A 98 -6.87 -4.69 5.67
C TYR A 98 -8.10 -3.83 5.35
N LYS A 99 -8.07 -2.53 5.69
CA LYS A 99 -9.16 -1.59 5.39
C LYS A 99 -9.40 -1.48 3.88
N LEU A 100 -8.35 -1.53 3.06
CA LEU A 100 -8.49 -1.54 1.60
C LEU A 100 -9.19 -2.81 1.12
N ALA A 101 -8.84 -3.97 1.66
CA ALA A 101 -9.53 -5.22 1.35
C ALA A 101 -11.01 -5.20 1.77
N GLU A 102 -11.33 -4.67 2.96
CA GLU A 102 -12.71 -4.46 3.41
C GLU A 102 -13.49 -3.56 2.44
N ALA A 103 -12.90 -2.42 2.06
CA ALA A 103 -13.51 -1.47 1.13
C ALA A 103 -13.76 -2.10 -0.25
N LEU A 104 -12.83 -2.92 -0.75
CA LEU A 104 -12.99 -3.65 -2.01
C LEU A 104 -14.14 -4.68 -1.93
N GLN A 105 -14.25 -5.44 -0.83
CA GLN A 105 -15.37 -6.38 -0.66
C GLN A 105 -16.73 -5.67 -0.58
N GLN A 106 -16.79 -4.51 0.08
CA GLN A 106 -18.00 -3.70 0.14
C GLN A 106 -18.37 -3.10 -1.22
N ALA A 107 -17.38 -2.63 -1.99
CA ALA A 107 -17.60 -2.05 -3.31
C ALA A 107 -17.97 -3.11 -4.36
N LEU A 108 -17.47 -4.34 -4.22
CA LEU A 108 -17.60 -5.42 -5.19
C LEU A 108 -18.09 -6.72 -4.52
N PRO A 109 -19.30 -6.73 -3.91
CA PRO A 109 -19.76 -7.84 -3.08
C PRO A 109 -19.92 -9.15 -3.84
N GLN A 110 -20.14 -9.10 -5.16
CA GLN A 110 -20.23 -10.29 -6.01
C GLN A 110 -18.87 -10.97 -6.25
N GLN A 111 -17.77 -10.25 -6.02
CA GLN A 111 -16.39 -10.74 -6.16
C GLN A 111 -15.77 -11.09 -4.80
N ALA A 112 -16.40 -10.69 -3.70
CA ALA A 112 -15.99 -11.06 -2.35
C ALA A 112 -16.16 -12.57 -2.14
N ASN A 113 -15.05 -13.28 -2.14
CA ASN A 113 -14.99 -14.74 -2.02
C ASN A 113 -14.04 -15.20 -0.91
N TYR A 114 -13.65 -14.28 -0.03
CA TYR A 114 -12.69 -14.53 1.04
C TYR A 114 -13.21 -13.93 2.35
N GLU A 115 -13.04 -14.65 3.45
CA GLU A 115 -13.49 -14.21 4.77
C GLU A 115 -12.34 -13.42 5.42
N LEU A 116 -12.44 -12.09 5.45
CA LEU A 116 -11.32 -11.24 5.87
C LEU A 116 -10.93 -11.44 7.34
N SER A 117 -11.83 -11.88 8.23
CA SER A 117 -11.48 -12.12 9.63
C SER A 117 -10.40 -13.20 9.79
N GLN A 118 -10.22 -14.08 8.79
CA GLN A 118 -9.11 -15.04 8.74
C GLN A 118 -7.72 -14.40 8.62
N LEU A 119 -7.62 -13.11 8.28
CA LEU A 119 -6.35 -12.37 8.19
C LEU A 119 -6.05 -11.56 9.44
N LEU A 120 -6.93 -11.53 10.44
CA LEU A 120 -6.76 -10.68 11.62
C LEU A 120 -5.54 -11.04 12.46
N ASP A 121 -5.07 -12.29 12.40
CA ASP A 121 -3.81 -12.70 13.01
C ASP A 121 -2.59 -12.04 12.34
N LEU A 122 -2.57 -11.96 11.00
CA LEU A 122 -1.55 -11.22 10.24
C LEU A 122 -1.65 -9.72 10.48
N VAL A 123 -2.86 -9.17 10.58
CA VAL A 123 -3.07 -7.75 10.93
C VAL A 123 -2.54 -7.46 12.32
N ALA A 124 -2.87 -8.29 13.31
CA ALA A 124 -2.37 -8.14 14.66
C ALA A 124 -0.84 -8.25 14.72
N LEU A 125 -0.26 -9.24 14.01
CA LEU A 125 1.19 -9.42 13.95
C LEU A 125 1.89 -8.18 13.37
N GLY A 126 1.45 -7.68 12.22
CA GLY A 126 2.05 -6.51 11.59
C GLY A 126 1.87 -5.25 12.43
N THR A 127 0.69 -5.06 13.04
CA THR A 127 0.39 -3.90 13.91
C THR A 127 1.31 -3.86 15.13
N VAL A 128 1.52 -5.01 15.78
CA VAL A 128 2.42 -5.12 16.93
C VAL A 128 3.90 -5.00 16.52
N ALA A 129 4.29 -5.62 15.40
CA ALA A 129 5.66 -5.57 14.88
C ALA A 129 6.09 -4.14 14.51
N ASP A 130 5.14 -3.35 14.01
CA ASP A 130 5.30 -1.94 13.66
C ASP A 130 5.22 -1.00 14.89
N LEU A 131 5.03 -1.56 16.09
CA LEU A 131 4.91 -0.82 17.35
C LEU A 131 3.82 0.26 17.31
N ALA A 132 2.77 0.03 16.52
CA ALA A 132 1.65 0.95 16.41
C ALA A 132 0.93 1.07 17.77
N PRO A 133 0.43 2.27 18.15
CA PRO A 133 -0.33 2.43 19.39
C PRO A 133 -1.56 1.52 19.39
N LEU A 134 -1.69 0.68 20.42
CA LEU A 134 -2.84 -0.21 20.61
C LEU A 134 -4.04 0.55 21.20
N LEU A 135 -4.55 1.49 20.40
CA LEU A 135 -5.71 2.34 20.66
C LEU A 135 -6.64 2.28 19.44
N GLY A 136 -7.92 2.61 19.63
CA GLY A 136 -8.87 2.63 18.52
C GLY A 136 -8.96 1.27 17.81
N GLU A 137 -8.90 1.28 16.48
CA GLU A 137 -8.96 0.08 15.64
C GLU A 137 -7.75 -0.87 15.79
N ASN A 138 -6.62 -0.41 16.32
CA ASN A 138 -5.46 -1.28 16.55
C ASN A 138 -5.63 -2.22 17.77
N ARG A 139 -6.69 -2.09 18.58
CA ARG A 139 -6.91 -2.84 19.84
C ARG A 139 -8.06 -3.84 19.74
#